data_AF-A0A3D2G9E7-F1
#
_entry.id   AF-A0A3D2G9E7-F1
#
_cell.length_a   1.000
_cell.length_b   1.000
_cell.length_c   1.000
_cell.angle_alpha   90.00
_cell.angle_beta   90.00
_cell.angle_gamma   90.00
#
_symmetry.space_group_name_H-M   'P 1'
#
loop_
_entity.id
_entity.type
_entity.pdbx_description
1 polymer ?
#
loop_
_entity_poly.entity_id
_entity_poly.type
_entity_poly.pdbx_seq_one_letter_code
_entity_poly.pdbx_strand_id
1 'polypeptide(L)' 'MISAGDFRNGITIEYENSIYQIIEFQHVKPGKGAAFVRTKLKNIISGGVVEKTFRPTEKCPQARIDRKDMQYLYEDG' A
#
# COMPACT_ATOMS: atom_id res chain seq x y z
N MET A 1 -3.45 -10.59 6.81
CA MET A 1 -2.19 -9.83 6.86
C MET A 1 -1.33 -10.28 5.71
N ILE A 2 -0.77 -9.34 4.95
CA ILE A 2 0.11 -9.60 3.81
C ILE A 2 1.57 -9.43 4.25
N SER A 3 2.46 -10.32 3.80
CA SER A 3 3.89 -10.16 4.04
C SER A 3 4.46 -9.14 3.05
N ALA A 4 5.48 -8.37 3.47
CA ALA A 4 6.13 -7.44 2.56
C ALA A 4 6.80 -8.13 1.37
N GLY A 5 7.19 -9.41 1.53
CA GLY A 5 7.68 -10.23 0.43
C GLY A 5 6.64 -10.52 -0.66
N ASP A 6 5.35 -10.51 -0.30
CA ASP A 6 4.23 -10.79 -1.19
C ASP A 6 3.57 -9.51 -1.75
N PHE A 7 4.19 -8.34 -1.51
CA PHE A 7 3.69 -7.07 -2.03
C PHE A 7 3.60 -7.08 -3.55
N ARG A 8 2.50 -6.50 -4.05
CA ARG A 8 2.24 -6.29 -5.48
C ARG A 8 1.69 -4.88 -5.68
N ASN A 9 1.92 -4.33 -6.87
CA ASN A 9 1.35 -3.05 -7.26
C ASN A 9 -0.18 -3.11 -7.19
N GLY A 10 -0.79 -2.04 -6.70
CA GLY A 10 -2.24 -1.89 -6.56
C GLY A 10 -2.82 -2.41 -5.25
N ILE A 11 -2.07 -3.19 -4.46
CA ILE A 11 -2.53 -3.65 -3.14
C ILE A 11 -2.65 -2.46 -2.18
N THR A 12 -3.71 -2.46 -1.39
CA THR A 12 -3.90 -1.54 -0.28
C THR A 12 -3.55 -2.16 1.06
N ILE A 13 -2.74 -1.44 1.82
CA ILE A 13 -2.29 -1.82 3.15
C ILE A 13 -2.66 -0.74 4.16
N GLU A 14 -2.89 -1.16 5.39
CA GLU A 14 -3.01 -0.26 6.52
C GLU A 14 -1.64 -0.14 7.19
N TYR A 15 -1.16 1.10 7.32
CA TYR A 15 0.14 1.41 7.89
C TYR A 15 0.07 2.75 8.64
N GLU A 16 0.59 2.81 9.86
CA GLU A 16 0.57 4.01 10.71
C GLU A 16 -0.85 4.65 10.82
N ASN A 17 -1.88 3.83 11.04
CA ASN A 17 -3.31 4.24 11.10
C ASN A 17 -3.82 4.97 9.85
N SER A 18 -3.17 4.78 8.70
CA SER A 18 -3.58 5.33 7.42
C SER A 18 -3.61 4.23 6.37
N ILE A 19 -4.44 4.44 5.34
CA ILE A 19 -4.58 3.50 4.24
C ILE A 19 -3.69 3.97 3.09
N TYR A 20 -2.79 3.08 2.68
CA TYR A 20 -1.85 3.31 1.59
C TYR A 20 -2.06 2.30 0.46
N GLN A 21 -1.97 2.77 -0.78
CA GLN A 21 -1.85 1.92 -1.96
C GLN A 21 -0.38 1.78 -2.36
N ILE A 22 0.06 0.55 -2.61
CA ILE A 22 1.39 0.27 -3.18
C ILE A 22 1.34 0.67 -4.66
N ILE A 23 2.06 1.72 -5.04
CA ILE A 23 2.24 2.09 -6.45
C ILE A 23 3.30 1.19 -7.07
N GLU A 24 4.41 1.03 -6.37
CA GLU A 24 5.61 0.36 -6.84
C GLU A 24 6.28 -0.38 -5.68
N PHE A 25 6.81 -1.57 -5.94
CA PHE A 25 7.65 -2.30 -5.00
C PHE A 25 8.91 -2.80 -5.69
N GLN A 26 10.00 -2.87 -4.93
CA GLN A 26 11.28 -3.38 -5.37
C GLN A 26 11.83 -4.31 -4.28
N HIS A 27 11.91 -5.60 -4.58
CA HIS A 27 12.54 -6.58 -3.71
C HIS A 27 14.05 -6.63 -4.01
N VAL A 28 14.86 -6.19 -3.06
CA VAL A 28 16.32 -6.17 -3.17
C VAL A 28 16.92 -7.25 -2.28
N LYS A 29 17.74 -8.12 -2.88
CA LYS A 29 18.55 -9.13 -2.18
C LYS A 29 20.03 -8.79 -2.36
N PRO A 30 20.63 -7.99 -1.46
CA PRO A 30 22.05 -7.69 -1.53
C PRO A 30 22.85 -8.97 -1.24
N GLY A 31 23.78 -9.36 -2.12
CA GLY A 31 24.45 -10.66 -2.04
C GLY A 31 25.09 -11.00 -0.69
N LYS A 32 25.52 -9.99 0.09
CA LYS A 32 26.04 -10.11 1.46
C LYS A 32 25.26 -9.26 2.48
N GLY A 33 23.92 -9.20 2.39
CA GLY A 33 23.09 -8.47 3.35
C GLY A 33 21.67 -9.01 3.48
N ALA A 34 20.92 -8.48 4.45
CA ALA A 34 19.51 -8.84 4.62
C ALA A 34 18.68 -8.30 3.44
N ALA A 35 17.77 -9.14 2.93
CA ALA A 35 16.82 -8.74 1.91
C ALA A 35 15.86 -7.66 2.45
N PHE A 36 15.48 -6.71 1.61
CA PHE A 36 14.51 -5.67 1.94
C PHE A 36 13.62 -5.36 0.74
N VAL A 37 12.44 -4.83 1.02
CA VAL A 37 11.46 -4.42 0.01
C VAL A 37 11.28 -2.92 0.11
N ARG A 38 11.72 -2.19 -0.91
CA ARG A 38 11.46 -0.75 -1.03
C ARG A 38 10.11 -0.58 -1.71
N THR A 39 9.21 0.19 -1.13
CA THR A 39 7.91 0.48 -1.71
C THR A 39 7.66 1.97 -1.80
N LYS A 40 6.95 2.35 -2.87
CA LYS A 40 6.35 3.67 -3.01
C LYS A 40 4.87 3.54 -2.69
N LEU A 41 4.47 4.18 -1.61
CA LEU A 41 3.13 4.12 -1.04
C LEU A 41 2.40 5.44 -1.34
N LYS A 42 1.15 5.37 -1.78
CA LYS A 42 0.27 6.52 -1.93
C LYS A 42 -0.83 6.48 -0.88
N ASN A 43 -0.91 7.51 -0.06
CA ASN A 43 -1.99 7.66 0.90
C ASN A 43 -3.31 7.88 0.13
N ILE A 44 -4.34 7.12 0.46
CA ILE A 44 -5.63 7.18 -0.25
C ILE A 44 -6.47 8.37 0.22
N ILE A 45 -6.29 8.82 1.46
CA ILE A 45 -7.03 9.94 2.05
C ILE A 45 -6.38 11.25 1.62
N SER A 46 -5.07 11.41 1.83
CA SER A 46 -4.37 12.66 1.54
C SER A 46 -3.78 12.76 0.14
N GLY A 47 -3.67 11.65 -0.60
CA GLY A 47 -3.04 11.60 -1.91
C GLY A 47 -1.50 11.67 -1.90
N GLY A 48 -0.88 11.90 -0.74
CA GLY A 48 0.57 12.02 -0.60
C GLY A 48 1.31 10.73 -0.91
N VAL A 49 2.49 10.84 -1.53
CA VAL A 49 3.35 9.70 -1.86
C VAL A 49 4.53 9.65 -0.90
N VAL A 50 4.75 8.48 -0.29
CA VAL A 50 5.80 8.24 0.69
C VAL A 50 6.59 7.00 0.27
N GLU A 51 7.91 7.06 0.36
CA GLU A 51 8.77 5.90 0.19
C GLU A 51 9.07 5.26 1.55
N LYS A 52 8.81 3.96 1.67
CA LYS A 52 9.09 3.19 2.88
C LYS A 52 9.80 1.90 2.50
N THR A 53 10.62 1.40 3.42
CA THR A 53 11.33 0.14 3.26
C THR A 53 10.84 -0.83 4.32
N PHE A 54 10.50 -2.04 3.89
CA PHE A 54 9.97 -3.10 4.73
C PHE A 54 10.93 -4.29 4.76
N ARG A 55 10.94 -5.03 5.87
CA ARG A 55 11.60 -6.33 5.91
C ARG A 55 10.68 -7.38 5.26
N PRO A 56 11.19 -8.35 4.47
CA PRO A 56 10.33 -9.30 3.76
C PRO A 56 9.40 -10.13 4.68
N THR A 57 9.80 -10.32 5.94
CA THR A 57 9.04 -11.06 6.96
C THR A 57 8.02 -10.19 7.69
N GLU A 58 8.04 -8.87 7.48
CA GLU A 58 7.11 -7.94 8.11
C GLU A 58 5.72 -8.13 7.51
N LYS A 59 4.70 -8.13 8.37
CA LYS A 59 3.31 -8.36 7.99
C LYS A 59 2.52 -7.09 8.21
N CYS A 60 1.77 -6.66 7.19
CA CYS A 60 0.88 -5.52 7.28
C CYS A 60 -0.59 -5.99 7.16
N PRO A 61 -1.54 -5.34 7.86
CA PRO A 61 -2.95 -5.53 7.59
C PRO A 61 -3.27 -5.08 6.16
N GLN A 62 -4.05 -5.89 5.44
CA GLN A 62 -4.52 -5.52 4.10
C GLN A 62 -5.81 -4.74 4.27
N ALA A 63 -5.88 -3.53 3.71
CA ALA A 63 -7.09 -2.74 3.69
C ALA A 63 -7.91 -3.10 2.45
N ARG A 64 -9.15 -3.58 2.66
CA ARG A 64 -10.10 -3.83 1.58
C ARG A 64 -10.87 -2.54 1.31
N ILE A 65 -10.82 -2.08 0.06
CA ILE A 65 -11.56 -0.90 -0.40
C ILE A 65 -12.63 -1.36 -1.38
N ASP A 66 -13.87 -1.11 -1.02
CA ASP A 66 -15.00 -1.36 -1.90
C ASP A 66 -15.26 -0.09 -2.73
N ARG A 67 -15.01 -0.17 -4.04
CA ARG A 67 -15.34 0.89 -5.00
C ARG A 67 -16.74 0.63 -5.53
N LYS A 68 -17.59 1.66 -5.53
CA LYS A 68 -18.94 1.62 -6.10
C LYS A 68 -19.09 2.78 -7.08
N ASP A 69 -19.53 2.46 -8.29
CA ASP A 69 -19.94 3.46 -9.25
C ASP A 69 -21.31 3.99 -8.83
N MET A 70 -21.40 5.30 -8.65
CA MET A 70 -22.60 5.98 -8.20
C MET A 70 -22.96 7.05 -9.23
N GLN A 71 -24.25 7.22 -9.48
CA GLN A 71 -24.75 8.29 -10.33
C GLN A 71 -25.30 9.40 -9.43
N TYR A 72 -24.81 10.62 -9.66
CA TYR A 72 -25.44 11.80 -9.07
C TYR A 72 -26.83 11.99 -9.69
N LEU A 73 -27.86 12.02 -8.84
CA LEU A 73 -29.24 12.20 -9.29
C LEU A 73 -29.61 13.68 -9.29
N TYR A 74 -29.72 14.27 -8.11
CA TYR A 74 -29.95 15.69 -7.90
C TYR A 74 -29.70 16.01 -6.42
N GLU A 75 -29.40 17.27 -6.12
CA GLU A 75 -29.28 17.81 -4.77
C GLU A 75 -30.54 18.65 -4.52
N ASP A 76 -31.35 18.22 -3.55
CA ASP A 76 -32.50 18.98 -3.07
C ASP A 76 -32.06 19.67 -1.77
N GLY A 77 -31.88 20.99 -1.86
CA GLY A 77 -31.23 21.83 -0.85
C GLY A 77 -32.12 22.21 0.33
#